data_AF-A0AAV1Y9Q7-F1
#
_entry.id   AF-A0AAV1Y9Q7-F1
#
_cell.length_a   1.000
_cell.length_b   1.000
_cell.length_c   1.000
_cell.angle_alpha   90.00
_cell.angle_beta   90.00
_cell.angle_gamma   90.00
#
_symmetry.space_group_name_H-M   'P 1'
#
loop_
_entity.id
_entity.type
_entity.pdbx_description
1 polymer ?
#
loop_
_entity_poly.entity_id
_entity_poly.type
_entity_poly.pdbx_seq_one_letter_code
_entity_poly.pdbx_strand_id
1 'polypeptide(L)'
;MTTHLYHEKNVENMVLQFSPNAKKIYHISGTQKFELPKREVRIADVFRAVENAKKQFTVSAWGLADTTMEDVFIKVARGAQESIDLS
;
A
#
# COMPACT_ATOMS: atom_id res chain seq x y z
N MET A 1 9.57 11.08 11.82
CA MET A 1 10.38 10.76 10.61
C MET A 1 9.53 9.86 9.72
N THR A 2 9.81 9.73 8.43
CA THR A 2 9.19 8.73 7.53
C THR A 2 10.33 7.97 6.86
N THR A 3 10.04 6.89 6.15
CA THR A 3 11.05 6.06 5.47
C THR A 3 11.92 6.92 4.53
N HIS A 4 13.26 6.81 4.64
CA HIS A 4 14.19 7.57 3.80
C HIS A 4 14.12 7.11 2.33
N LEU A 5 14.33 8.04 1.38
CA LEU A 5 14.17 7.83 -0.08
C LEU A 5 14.87 6.56 -0.59
N TYR A 6 16.01 6.22 0.03
CA TYR A 6 16.84 5.05 -0.31
C TYR A 6 16.15 3.69 -0.11
N HIS A 7 15.11 3.63 0.73
CA HIS A 7 14.41 2.38 1.05
C HIS A 7 13.03 2.26 0.39
N GLU A 8 12.61 3.26 -0.39
CA GLU A 8 11.27 3.26 -1.01
C GLU A 8 11.06 2.06 -1.94
N LYS A 9 12.08 1.75 -2.76
CA LYS A 9 12.04 0.59 -3.66
C LYS A 9 12.06 -0.74 -2.92
N ASN A 10 12.68 -0.79 -1.74
CA ASN A 10 12.66 -2.00 -0.90
C ASN A 10 11.26 -2.26 -0.34
N VAL A 11 10.53 -1.21 0.04
CA VAL A 11 9.13 -1.33 0.46
C VAL A 11 8.26 -1.82 -0.69
N GLU A 12 8.42 -1.28 -1.89
CA GLU A 12 7.68 -1.74 -3.08
C GLU A 12 7.92 -3.22 -3.38
N ASN A 13 9.19 -3.63 -3.41
CA ASN A 13 9.55 -5.03 -3.64
C ASN A 13 8.97 -5.95 -2.56
N MET A 14 9.01 -5.54 -1.29
CA MET A 14 8.42 -6.29 -0.18
C MET A 14 6.90 -6.44 -0.34
N VAL A 15 6.21 -5.39 -0.78
CA VAL A 15 4.77 -5.44 -1.00
C VAL A 15 4.41 -6.34 -2.18
N LEU A 16 5.18 -6.29 -3.27
CA LEU A 16 4.99 -7.15 -4.43
C LEU A 16 5.27 -8.63 -4.13
N GLN A 17 6.08 -8.94 -3.11
CA GLN A 17 6.25 -10.31 -2.62
C GLN A 17 5.01 -10.85 -1.90
N PHE A 18 4.17 -9.99 -1.30
CA PHE A 18 2.89 -10.44 -0.74
C PHE A 18 1.86 -10.69 -1.82
N SER A 19 1.85 -9.86 -2.86
CA SER A 19 0.91 -9.96 -3.96
C SER A 19 1.47 -9.23 -5.17
N PRO A 20 1.61 -9.91 -6.32
CA PRO A 20 1.94 -9.23 -7.57
C PRO A 20 0.81 -8.30 -8.03
N ASN A 21 -0.40 -8.48 -7.48
CA ASN A 21 -1.59 -7.67 -7.75
C ASN A 21 -1.71 -6.47 -6.79
N ALA A 22 -0.69 -6.20 -5.97
CA ALA A 22 -0.69 -5.04 -5.10
C ALA A 22 -0.71 -3.73 -5.92
N LYS A 23 -1.61 -2.82 -5.57
CA LYS A 23 -1.75 -1.52 -6.25
C LYS A 23 -1.23 -0.41 -5.35
N LYS A 24 -0.21 0.32 -5.80
CA LYS A 24 0.21 1.56 -5.13
C LYS A 24 -0.87 2.62 -5.35
N ILE A 25 -1.40 3.15 -4.25
CA ILE A 25 -2.45 4.19 -4.27
C ILE A 25 -1.83 5.57 -4.24
N TYR A 26 -0.81 5.76 -3.40
CA TYR A 26 -0.03 6.99 -3.39
C TYR A 26 1.35 6.77 -2.81
N HIS A 27 2.24 7.72 -3.11
CA HIS A 27 3.48 7.94 -2.42
C HIS A 27 3.57 9.45 -2.09
N ILE A 28 3.48 9.79 -0.81
CA ILE A 28 3.51 11.18 -0.34
C ILE A 28 4.50 11.28 0.82
N SER A 29 5.53 12.11 0.65
CA SER A 29 6.52 12.43 1.70
C SER A 29 7.13 11.20 2.38
N GLY A 30 7.52 10.19 1.60
CA GLY A 30 8.11 8.93 2.09
C GLY A 30 7.10 7.94 2.69
N THR A 31 5.80 8.26 2.66
CA THR A 31 4.72 7.33 3.04
C THR A 31 4.09 6.72 1.80
N GLN A 32 4.04 5.40 1.73
CA GLN A 32 3.45 4.67 0.62
C GLN A 32 2.20 3.92 1.09
N LYS A 33 1.09 4.05 0.37
CA LYS A 33 -0.14 3.26 0.59
C LYS A 33 -0.33 2.29 -0.56
N PHE A 34 -0.60 1.04 -0.20
CA PHE A 34 -0.89 -0.03 -1.14
C PHE A 34 -2.25 -0.66 -0.82
N GLU A 35 -3.00 -1.00 -1.86
CA GLU A 35 -4.13 -1.92 -1.78
C GLU A 35 -3.64 -3.34 -2.13
N LEU A 36 -4.00 -4.31 -1.30
CA LEU A 36 -3.62 -5.71 -1.44
C LEU A 36 -4.90 -6.58 -1.50
N PRO A 37 -4.99 -7.55 -2.42
CA PRO A 37 -6.09 -8.51 -2.40
C PRO A 37 -6.07 -9.34 -1.11
N LYS A 38 -7.16 -9.30 -0.34
CA LYS A 38 -7.27 -10.01 0.95
C LYS A 38 -6.99 -11.51 0.89
N ARG A 39 -7.21 -12.14 -0.27
CA ARG A 39 -6.99 -13.58 -0.48
C ARG A 39 -5.54 -13.94 -0.77
N GLU A 40 -4.71 -12.96 -1.10
CA GLU A 40 -3.30 -13.17 -1.49
C GLU A 40 -2.35 -12.88 -0.32
N VAL A 41 -2.80 -12.13 0.68
CA VAL A 41 -1.97 -11.73 1.82
C VAL A 41 -2.52 -12.26 3.14
N ARG A 42 -1.65 -12.86 3.95
CA ARG A 42 -1.94 -13.14 5.36
C ARG A 42 -1.42 -12.00 6.22
N ILE A 43 -2.25 -11.45 7.09
CA ILE A 43 -1.89 -10.35 7.98
C ILE A 43 -0.62 -10.68 8.78
N ALA A 44 -0.49 -11.90 9.29
CA ALA A 44 0.69 -12.35 10.03
C ALA A 44 2.01 -12.24 9.24
N ASP A 45 1.98 -12.43 7.92
CA ASP A 45 3.17 -12.30 7.07
C ASP A 45 3.59 -10.84 6.93
N VAL A 46 2.63 -9.91 6.89
CA VAL A 46 2.90 -8.46 6.87
C VAL A 46 3.56 -8.03 8.17
N PHE A 47 3.01 -8.41 9.33
CA PHE A 47 3.62 -8.11 10.63
C PHE A 47 5.06 -8.62 10.70
N ARG A 48 5.28 -9.88 10.31
CA ARG A 48 6.62 -10.50 10.30
C ARG A 48 7.60 -9.76 9.39
N ALA A 49 7.17 -9.37 8.20
CA ALA A 49 8.01 -8.65 7.25
C ALA A 49 8.39 -7.26 7.76
N VAL A 50 7.46 -6.52 8.38
CA VAL A 50 7.77 -5.20 8.95
C VAL A 50 8.73 -5.33 10.13
N GLU A 51 8.58 -6.34 10.99
CA GLU A 51 9.54 -6.61 12.06
C GLU A 51 10.94 -6.94 11.53
N ASN A 52 11.04 -7.61 10.37
CA ASN A 52 12.33 -7.84 9.72
C ASN A 52 12.89 -6.58 9.05
N ALA A 53 12.04 -5.76 8.42
CA ALA A 53 12.44 -4.51 7.80
C ALA A 53 13.01 -3.53 8.83
N LYS A 54 12.41 -3.45 10.03
CA LYS A 54 12.90 -2.65 11.17
C LYS A 54 14.34 -3.01 11.60
N LYS A 55 14.81 -4.23 11.35
CA LYS A 55 16.20 -4.64 11.63
C LYS A 55 17.17 -4.14 10.57
N GLN A 56 16.69 -3.82 9.38
CA GLN A 56 17.51 -3.39 8.23
C GLN A 56 17.52 -1.86 8.08
N PHE A 57 16.43 -1.18 8.44
CA PHE A 57 16.32 0.28 8.35
C PHE A 57 15.22 0.83 9.27
N THR A 58 15.24 2.14 9.51
CA THR A 58 14.25 2.81 10.36
C THR A 58 12.88 2.88 9.69
N VAL A 59 11.92 2.12 10.22
CA VAL A 59 10.49 2.26 9.88
C VAL A 59 9.86 3.20 10.90
N SER A 60 9.56 4.42 10.48
CA SER A 60 9.08 5.44 11.42
C SER A 60 7.59 5.30 11.78
N ALA A 61 6.77 4.84 10.84
CA ALA A 61 5.36 4.54 11.04
C ALA A 61 4.88 3.55 9.98
N TRP A 62 3.93 2.68 10.34
CA TRP A 62 3.25 1.78 9.41
C TRP A 62 1.91 1.34 10.01
N GLY A 63 1.01 0.82 9.17
CA GLY A 63 -0.27 0.29 9.62
C GLY A 63 -0.97 -0.52 8.54
N LEU A 64 -2.02 -1.23 8.96
CA LEU A 64 -2.95 -1.94 8.09
C LEU A 64 -4.35 -1.38 8.35
N ALA A 65 -5.11 -1.19 7.29
CA ALA A 65 -6.50 -0.76 7.37
C ALA A 65 -7.31 -1.56 6.35
N ASP A 66 -8.54 -1.90 6.71
CA ASP A 66 -9.53 -2.34 5.74
C ASP A 66 -9.93 -1.19 4.83
N THR A 67 -10.34 -1.51 3.60
CA THR A 67 -10.99 -0.55 2.71
C THR A 67 -12.30 -0.09 3.34
N THR A 68 -12.47 1.22 3.48
CA THR A 68 -13.70 1.78 4.05
C THR A 68 -14.77 2.05 2.98
N MET A 69 -16.01 2.31 3.40
CA MET A 69 -17.07 2.72 2.46
C MET A 69 -16.76 4.07 1.81
N GLU A 70 -16.07 4.96 2.51
CA GLU A 70 -15.59 6.22 1.93
C GLU A 70 -14.53 5.97 0.84
N ASP A 71 -13.57 5.06 1.07
CA ASP A 71 -12.60 4.66 0.05
C ASP A 71 -13.32 4.09 -1.19
N VAL A 72 -14.34 3.24 -0.99
CA VAL A 72 -15.17 2.68 -2.08
C VAL A 72 -15.92 3.77 -2.82
N PHE A 73 -16.58 4.70 -2.11
CA PHE A 73 -17.34 5.78 -2.72
C PHE A 73 -16.46 6.67 -3.59
N ILE A 74 -15.29 7.07 -3.08
CA ILE A 74 -14.30 7.86 -3.84
C ILE A 74 -13.87 7.10 -5.10
N LYS A 75 -13.61 5.80 -4.99
CA LYS A 75 -13.16 4.97 -6.12
C LYS A 75 -14.24 4.81 -7.19
N VAL A 76 -15.50 4.58 -6.79
CA VAL A 76 -16.65 4.47 -7.70
C VAL A 76 -16.91 5.80 -8.42
N ALA A 77 -16.92 6.92 -7.69
CA ALA A 77 -17.16 8.24 -8.28
C ALA A 77 -16.08 8.60 -9.32
N ARG A 78 -14.80 8.32 -9.04
CA ARG A 78 -13.70 8.53 -9.99
C ARG A 78 -13.85 7.66 -11.24
N GLY A 79 -14.17 6.38 -11.08
CA GLY A 79 -14.40 5.48 -12.22
C GLY A 79 -15.58 5.90 -13.09
N ALA A 80 -16.65 6.42 -12.48
CA ALA A 80 -17.79 6.97 -13.22
C ALA A 80 -17.39 8.20 -14.04
N GLN A 81 -16.61 9.13 -13.48
CA GLN A 81 -16.10 10.29 -14.22
C GLN A 81 -15.24 9.87 -15.42
N GLU A 82 -14.30 8.95 -15.22
CA GLU A 82 -13.44 8.43 -16.31
C GLU A 82 -14.27 7.79 -17.43
N SER A 83 -15.37 7.12 -17.11
CA SER A 83 -16.26 6.52 -18.12
C SER A 83 -17.06 7.56 -18.92
N ILE A 84 -17.42 8.68 -18.27
CA ILE A 84 -18.15 9.79 -18.91
C ILE A 84 -17.22 10.56 -19.85
N ASP A 85 -15.96 10.78 -19.46
CA ASP A 85 -14.97 11.50 -20.28
C ASP A 85 -14.53 10.71 -21.53
N LEU A 86 -14.78 9.40 -21.56
CA LEU A 86 -14.48 8.50 -22.69
C LEU A 86 -15.69 8.23 -23.62
N SER A 87 -16.87 8.78 -23.30
CA SER A 87 -18.13 8.61 -24.04
C SER A 87 -18.47 9.85 -24.87
#